data_AF-A0A7J0CDP0-F1
#
_entry.id   AF-A0A7J0CDP0-F1
#
_cell.length_a   1.000
_cell.length_b   1.000
_cell.length_c   1.000
_cell.angle_alpha   90.00
_cell.angle_beta   90.00
_cell.angle_gamma   90.00
#
_symmetry.space_group_name_H-M   'P 1'
#
loop_
_entity.id
_entity.type
_entity.pdbx_description
1 polymer ?
#
loop_
_entity_poly.entity_id
_entity_poly.type
_entity_poly.pdbx_seq_one_letter_code
_entity_poly.pdbx_strand_id
1 'polypeptide(L)'
;MKILISADMEGATGVTWPADVLPGTPQWERCRPMFTSDVNAAALGFYDGGADEVLVNEAHWSMRNLLLERLDERVQMLTGKHKSLSMVEGIQHGDVDAVAFVGYHTGAGTEGVLAHTYLANSITGVWLNGVRASEGLLNAHVAAEYGVPVVLVTGDDLTCADAGGYAPAARTVAVKDYVSRYAAVCRTPTRTAADIRAAAREAAALAVRRPPVTGGSFTVELEFDAEHLAAAATVVPGVAPSGERRVAYTSGTMYEGIRTFKAVTTIVSSAVEEQYG
;
A
#
# COMPACT_ATOMS: atom_id res chain seq x y z
N MET A 1 -1.87 15.05 -17.65
CA MET A 1 -1.87 13.75 -16.97
C MET A 1 -1.23 13.90 -15.60
N LYS A 2 -1.98 13.65 -14.54
CA LYS A 2 -1.50 13.65 -13.16
C LYS A 2 -1.45 12.24 -12.60
N ILE A 3 -0.27 11.84 -12.10
CA ILE A 3 -0.05 10.54 -11.49
C ILE A 3 0.09 10.69 -9.98
N LEU A 4 -0.67 9.89 -9.23
CA LEU A 4 -0.47 9.69 -7.80
C LEU A 4 0.45 8.48 -7.59
N ILE A 5 1.55 8.64 -6.87
CA ILE A 5 2.36 7.52 -6.40
C ILE A 5 2.01 7.27 -4.93
N SER A 6 1.39 6.14 -4.61
CA SER A 6 1.36 5.63 -3.23
C SER A 6 2.66 4.90 -2.96
N ALA A 7 3.47 5.41 -2.05
CA ALA A 7 4.81 4.90 -1.77
C ALA A 7 4.85 4.17 -0.42
N ASP A 8 5.08 2.87 -0.47
CA ASP A 8 5.24 2.00 0.71
C ASP A 8 6.63 1.36 0.75
N MET A 9 7.10 0.88 1.91
CA MET A 9 8.54 0.66 2.14
C MET A 9 8.96 -0.82 2.12
N GLU A 10 8.09 -1.72 2.54
CA GLU A 10 8.37 -3.16 2.70
C GLU A 10 8.76 -3.82 1.39
N GLY A 11 8.14 -3.42 0.28
CA GLY A 11 8.40 -3.91 -1.06
C GLY A 11 9.59 -3.26 -1.75
N ALA A 12 10.19 -2.23 -1.16
CA ALA A 12 11.29 -1.49 -1.78
C ALA A 12 12.54 -2.36 -1.99
N THR A 13 13.39 -1.92 -2.91
CA THR A 13 14.67 -2.54 -3.23
C THR A 13 15.53 -2.73 -1.97
N GLY A 14 15.97 -3.97 -1.73
CA GLY A 14 16.91 -4.29 -0.66
C GLY A 14 16.33 -4.41 0.75
N VAL A 15 15.03 -4.11 0.94
CA VAL A 15 14.32 -4.27 2.22
C VAL A 15 13.92 -5.73 2.42
N THR A 16 14.26 -6.32 3.57
CA THR A 16 13.85 -7.70 3.89
C THR A 16 13.49 -7.93 5.35
N TRP A 17 13.74 -6.96 6.24
CA TRP A 17 13.66 -7.15 7.69
C TRP A 17 12.96 -5.96 8.36
N PRO A 18 12.18 -6.13 9.47
CA PRO A 18 11.48 -4.99 10.07
C PRO A 18 12.38 -3.82 10.48
N ALA A 19 13.62 -4.06 10.89
CA ALA A 19 14.55 -2.96 11.20
C ALA A 19 14.85 -2.07 9.97
N ASP A 20 14.70 -2.59 8.75
CA ASP A 20 14.89 -1.83 7.51
C ASP A 20 13.79 -0.78 7.28
N VAL A 21 12.61 -0.96 7.89
CA VAL A 21 11.43 -0.10 7.66
C VAL A 21 11.00 0.69 8.91
N LEU A 22 11.34 0.21 10.10
CA LEU A 22 11.01 0.90 11.35
C LEU A 22 11.90 2.13 11.60
N PRO A 23 11.33 3.34 11.77
CA PRO A 23 12.11 4.55 11.99
C PRO A 23 13.06 4.51 13.17
N GLY A 24 14.21 5.16 13.00
CA GLY A 24 15.19 5.38 14.09
C GLY A 24 16.30 4.34 14.20
N THR A 25 16.36 3.35 13.29
CA THR A 25 17.45 2.36 13.26
C THR A 25 18.49 2.70 12.17
N PRO A 26 19.76 2.24 12.31
CA PRO A 26 20.75 2.33 11.22
C PRO A 26 20.31 1.63 9.93
N GLN A 27 19.57 0.53 10.05
CA GLN A 27 19.02 -0.22 8.93
C GLN A 27 17.99 0.61 8.15
N TRP A 28 17.09 1.29 8.86
CA TRP A 28 16.13 2.21 8.26
C TRP A 28 16.81 3.36 7.54
N GLU A 29 17.77 4.03 8.17
CA GLU A 29 18.52 5.12 7.52
C GLU A 29 19.25 4.65 6.25
N ARG A 30 19.76 3.42 6.23
CA ARG A 30 20.35 2.80 5.04
C ARG A 30 19.31 2.54 3.94
N CYS A 31 18.07 2.20 4.30
CA CYS A 31 17.02 1.81 3.34
C CYS A 31 16.23 3.00 2.77
N ARG A 32 16.14 4.13 3.47
CA ARG A 32 15.46 5.34 2.95
C ARG A 32 15.99 5.81 1.58
N PRO A 33 17.32 5.85 1.31
CA PRO A 33 17.82 6.15 -0.03
C PRO A 33 17.40 5.14 -1.10
N MET A 34 17.29 3.86 -0.75
CA MET A 34 16.87 2.81 -1.69
C MET A 34 15.38 2.97 -2.03
N PHE A 35 14.53 3.16 -1.02
CA PHE A 35 13.12 3.48 -1.20
C PHE A 35 12.91 4.77 -2.01
N THR A 36 13.68 5.82 -1.71
CA THR A 36 13.62 7.08 -2.47
C THR A 36 14.06 6.89 -3.92
N SER A 37 15.06 6.04 -4.18
CA SER A 37 15.50 5.70 -5.54
C SER A 37 14.37 5.05 -6.35
N ASP A 38 13.65 4.09 -5.78
CA ASP A 38 12.55 3.40 -6.46
C ASP A 38 11.40 4.36 -6.79
N VAL A 39 10.99 5.20 -5.83
CA VAL A 39 9.95 6.21 -6.03
C VAL A 39 10.36 7.25 -7.06
N ASN A 40 11.60 7.75 -7.00
CA ASN A 40 12.10 8.72 -7.97
C ASN A 40 12.19 8.12 -9.38
N ALA A 41 12.60 6.85 -9.50
CA ALA A 41 12.62 6.15 -10.78
C ALA A 41 11.23 6.02 -11.40
N ALA A 42 10.22 5.71 -10.58
CA ALA A 42 8.82 5.68 -11.03
C ALA A 42 8.36 7.06 -11.52
N ALA A 43 8.61 8.11 -10.73
CA ALA A 43 8.25 9.48 -11.10
C ALA A 43 8.92 9.92 -12.42
N LEU A 44 10.22 9.69 -12.56
CA LEU A 44 10.97 9.98 -13.80
C LEU A 44 10.41 9.20 -14.99
N GLY A 45 10.04 7.93 -14.79
CA GLY A 45 9.45 7.11 -15.85
C GLY A 45 8.09 7.65 -16.29
N PHE A 46 7.23 8.06 -15.36
CA PHE A 46 5.96 8.71 -15.70
C PHE A 46 6.17 10.01 -16.47
N TYR A 47 7.13 10.85 -16.08
CA TYR A 47 7.49 12.05 -16.85
C TYR A 47 7.98 11.71 -18.26
N ASP A 48 8.85 10.71 -18.42
CA ASP A 48 9.29 10.23 -19.73
C ASP A 48 8.14 9.64 -20.58
N GLY A 49 7.07 9.21 -19.91
CA GLY A 49 5.83 8.72 -20.49
C GLY A 49 4.81 9.82 -20.81
N GLY A 50 5.12 11.08 -20.51
CA GLY A 50 4.27 12.24 -20.78
C GLY A 50 3.34 12.66 -19.64
N ALA A 51 3.61 12.26 -18.39
CA ALA A 51 2.94 12.86 -17.24
C ALA A 51 3.31 14.35 -17.12
N ASP A 52 2.32 15.19 -16.77
CA ASP A 52 2.52 16.62 -16.51
C ASP A 52 2.82 16.88 -15.03
N GLU A 53 2.21 16.08 -14.15
CA GLU A 53 2.33 16.19 -12.70
C GLU A 53 2.51 14.82 -12.05
N VAL A 54 3.41 14.73 -11.07
CA VAL A 54 3.53 13.57 -10.20
C VAL A 54 3.44 14.02 -8.74
N LEU A 55 2.43 13.50 -8.03
CA LEU A 55 2.27 13.66 -6.59
C LEU A 55 2.64 12.34 -5.91
N VAL A 56 3.63 12.37 -5.02
CA VAL A 56 4.02 11.24 -4.18
C VAL A 56 3.30 11.35 -2.84
N ASN A 57 2.50 10.35 -2.51
CA ASN A 57 1.92 10.15 -1.19
C ASN A 57 2.72 9.09 -0.41
N GLU A 58 3.32 9.50 0.70
CA GLU A 58 3.97 8.56 1.63
C GLU A 58 2.93 7.68 2.33
N ALA A 59 3.03 6.37 2.20
CA ALA A 59 2.06 5.41 2.73
C ALA A 59 2.59 4.56 3.90
N HIS A 60 3.91 4.51 4.11
CA HIS A 60 4.52 3.65 5.13
C HIS A 60 4.55 4.26 6.55
N TRP A 61 4.03 3.55 7.54
CA TRP A 61 4.15 3.85 8.99
C TRP A 61 3.90 5.31 9.39
N SER A 62 4.96 6.07 9.69
CA SER A 62 4.90 7.49 10.09
C SER A 62 4.66 8.43 8.91
N MET A 63 4.80 7.90 7.68
CA MET A 63 4.71 8.59 6.40
C MET A 63 5.75 9.70 6.28
N ARG A 64 6.95 9.45 6.83
CA ARG A 64 8.13 10.37 6.87
C ARG A 64 9.44 9.63 6.58
N ASN A 65 9.44 8.76 5.58
CA ASN A 65 10.54 7.86 5.25
C ASN A 65 11.28 8.33 3.99
N LEU A 66 10.59 8.85 2.98
CA LEU A 66 11.22 9.40 1.78
C LEU A 66 12.07 10.64 2.06
N LEU A 67 13.10 10.83 1.23
CA LEU A 67 14.02 11.96 1.28
C LEU A 67 13.60 12.99 0.23
N LEU A 68 12.84 14.01 0.65
CA LEU A 68 12.28 15.04 -0.23
C LEU A 68 13.35 15.69 -1.11
N GLU A 69 14.50 15.99 -0.53
CA GLU A 69 15.64 16.67 -1.17
C GLU A 69 16.37 15.82 -2.22
N ARG A 70 15.94 14.55 -2.42
CA ARG A 70 16.52 13.62 -3.41
C ARG A 70 15.54 13.23 -4.52
N LEU A 71 14.30 13.73 -4.47
CA LEU A 71 13.34 13.56 -5.56
C LEU A 71 13.63 14.54 -6.69
N ASP A 72 13.21 14.20 -7.91
CA ASP A 72 13.21 15.11 -9.05
C ASP A 72 12.45 16.41 -8.71
N GLU A 73 12.99 17.55 -9.13
CA GLU A 73 12.47 18.88 -8.76
C GLU A 73 11.01 19.13 -9.16
N ARG A 74 10.49 18.37 -10.14
CA ARG A 74 9.10 18.46 -10.60
C ARG A 74 8.13 17.70 -9.68
N VAL A 75 8.63 16.79 -8.85
CA VAL A 75 7.81 15.96 -7.95
C VAL A 75 7.31 16.79 -6.77
N GLN A 76 6.02 16.64 -6.47
CA GLN A 76 5.45 17.12 -5.21
C GLN A 76 5.27 15.94 -4.25
N MET A 77 5.49 16.14 -2.95
CA MET A 77 5.37 15.08 -1.94
C MET A 77 4.42 15.46 -0.82
N LEU A 78 3.44 14.59 -0.57
CA LEU A 78 2.56 14.60 0.59
C LEU A 78 3.15 13.71 1.69
N THR A 79 3.79 14.35 2.68
CA THR A 79 4.47 13.68 3.80
C THR A 79 3.75 13.94 5.13
N GLY A 80 3.69 12.91 5.98
CA GLY A 80 3.06 12.93 7.30
C GLY A 80 1.76 12.10 7.38
N LYS A 81 1.42 11.69 8.61
CA LYS A 81 0.24 10.90 8.92
C LYS A 81 -1.02 11.75 9.15
N HIS A 82 -2.13 11.09 9.50
CA HIS A 82 -3.47 11.67 9.73
C HIS A 82 -4.23 12.14 8.48
N LYS A 83 -3.79 11.68 7.32
CA LYS A 83 -4.52 11.81 6.05
C LYS A 83 -5.83 11.05 6.07
N SER A 84 -6.87 11.58 5.42
CA SER A 84 -8.22 11.01 5.43
C SER A 84 -8.27 9.63 4.77
N LEU A 85 -7.59 9.49 3.63
CA LEU A 85 -7.48 8.28 2.82
C LEU A 85 -6.12 7.58 2.95
N SER A 86 -5.30 7.99 3.90
CA SER A 86 -4.06 7.30 4.28
C SER A 86 -3.12 7.06 3.07
N MET A 87 -3.07 5.83 2.56
CA MET A 87 -2.15 5.37 1.52
C MET A 87 -2.51 5.89 0.11
N VAL A 88 -3.75 6.35 -0.12
CA VAL A 88 -4.17 6.92 -1.41
C VAL A 88 -4.67 8.35 -1.29
N GLU A 89 -4.21 9.09 -0.29
CA GLU A 89 -4.55 10.49 -0.11
C GLU A 89 -4.15 11.34 -1.33
N GLY A 90 -5.03 12.27 -1.71
CA GLY A 90 -4.90 13.12 -2.89
C GLY A 90 -5.80 12.66 -4.04
N ILE A 91 -6.18 11.38 -4.07
CA ILE A 91 -7.03 10.81 -5.13
C ILE A 91 -8.43 11.44 -5.17
N GLN A 92 -8.93 11.94 -4.04
CA GLN A 92 -10.27 12.50 -3.89
C GLN A 92 -10.47 13.86 -4.57
N HIS A 93 -9.40 14.52 -5.01
CA HIS A 93 -9.48 15.84 -5.64
C HIS A 93 -10.05 15.79 -7.07
N GLY A 94 -10.18 14.61 -7.65
CA GLY A 94 -10.82 14.43 -8.95
C GLY A 94 -9.97 14.85 -10.15
N ASP A 95 -8.69 15.15 -9.94
CA ASP A 95 -7.70 15.57 -10.93
C ASP A 95 -6.58 14.53 -11.15
N VAL A 96 -6.62 13.38 -10.47
CA VAL A 96 -5.67 12.28 -10.64
C VAL A 96 -6.14 11.34 -11.77
N ASP A 97 -5.27 11.07 -12.73
CA ASP A 97 -5.56 10.24 -13.89
C ASP A 97 -5.22 8.75 -13.69
N ALA A 98 -4.24 8.46 -12.82
CA ALA A 98 -3.87 7.11 -12.42
C ALA A 98 -3.11 7.09 -11.09
N VAL A 99 -3.05 5.91 -10.47
CA VAL A 99 -2.24 5.64 -9.29
C VAL A 99 -1.19 4.56 -9.56
N ALA A 100 -0.01 4.74 -8.97
CA ALA A 100 1.05 3.74 -8.93
C ALA A 100 1.29 3.31 -7.47
N PHE A 101 1.39 2.00 -7.25
CA PHE A 101 1.71 1.40 -5.96
C PHE A 101 3.18 1.00 -5.96
N VAL A 102 4.03 1.80 -5.33
CA VAL A 102 5.49 1.62 -5.37
C VAL A 102 5.98 1.11 -4.02
N GLY A 103 6.68 -0.02 -4.02
CA GLY A 103 7.22 -0.66 -2.81
C GLY A 103 6.16 -1.36 -1.95
N TYR A 104 5.07 -1.81 -2.57
CA TYR A 104 4.01 -2.56 -1.91
C TYR A 104 4.42 -4.00 -1.58
N HIS A 105 3.65 -4.64 -0.71
CA HIS A 105 3.85 -6.03 -0.29
C HIS A 105 2.54 -6.83 -0.29
N THR A 106 2.63 -8.14 -0.14
CA THR A 106 1.46 -9.03 -0.02
C THR A 106 0.77 -8.92 1.35
N GLY A 107 -0.49 -9.39 1.41
CA GLY A 107 -1.37 -9.21 2.56
C GLY A 107 -1.09 -10.13 3.75
N ALA A 108 -1.72 -9.83 4.90
CA ALA A 108 -1.70 -10.69 6.08
C ALA A 108 -2.13 -12.13 5.76
N GLY A 109 -1.42 -13.10 6.32
CA GLY A 109 -1.68 -14.54 6.14
C GLY A 109 -1.36 -15.09 4.74
N THR A 110 -0.54 -14.37 3.96
CA THR A 110 -0.01 -14.83 2.66
C THR A 110 1.52 -14.85 2.66
N GLU A 111 2.10 -15.50 1.66
CA GLU A 111 3.55 -15.45 1.43
C GLU A 111 3.94 -14.12 0.77
N GLY A 112 5.13 -13.63 1.10
CA GLY A 112 5.73 -12.39 0.60
C GLY A 112 6.67 -11.76 1.63
N VAL A 113 7.62 -10.97 1.17
CA VAL A 113 8.57 -10.28 2.04
C VAL A 113 7.80 -9.27 2.91
N LEU A 114 7.94 -9.40 4.23
CA LEU A 114 7.24 -8.59 5.23
C LEU A 114 5.71 -8.59 5.06
N ALA A 115 5.13 -9.67 4.51
CA ALA A 115 3.68 -9.77 4.28
C ALA A 115 2.85 -9.44 5.53
N HIS A 116 1.91 -8.51 5.39
CA HIS A 116 0.94 -8.08 6.40
C HIS A 116 -0.16 -7.19 5.81
N THR A 117 -1.13 -6.79 6.63
CA THR A 117 -2.11 -5.74 6.30
C THR A 117 -2.27 -4.83 7.54
N TYR A 118 -1.68 -3.64 7.51
CA TYR A 118 -1.60 -2.62 8.56
C TYR A 118 -0.89 -3.05 9.86
N LEU A 119 -1.42 -4.03 10.59
CA LEU A 119 -0.89 -4.46 11.89
C LEU A 119 -0.12 -5.77 11.72
N ALA A 120 1.20 -5.67 11.60
CA ALA A 120 2.09 -6.75 11.12
C ALA A 120 2.01 -8.10 11.87
N ASN A 121 1.61 -8.09 13.14
CA ASN A 121 1.51 -9.29 13.97
C ASN A 121 0.07 -9.55 14.45
N SER A 122 -0.71 -8.50 14.70
CA SER A 122 -2.05 -8.63 15.29
C SER A 122 -3.14 -8.99 14.29
N ILE A 123 -2.97 -8.65 13.00
CA ILE A 123 -3.91 -9.03 11.93
C ILE A 123 -3.33 -10.22 11.17
N THR A 124 -4.07 -11.32 11.14
CA THR A 124 -3.67 -12.58 10.48
C THR A 124 -4.42 -12.81 9.15
N GLY A 125 -5.50 -12.06 8.92
CA GLY A 125 -6.20 -12.04 7.64
C GLY A 125 -7.15 -10.87 7.51
N VAL A 126 -7.33 -10.41 6.27
CA VAL A 126 -8.35 -9.44 5.88
C VAL A 126 -9.04 -9.96 4.64
N TRP A 127 -10.36 -9.80 4.57
CA TRP A 127 -11.15 -10.13 3.38
C TRP A 127 -12.04 -8.95 3.00
N LEU A 128 -12.14 -8.68 1.70
CA LEU A 128 -13.12 -7.78 1.12
C LEU A 128 -14.08 -8.61 0.27
N ASN A 129 -15.37 -8.61 0.64
CA ASN A 129 -16.40 -9.40 -0.05
C ASN A 129 -16.03 -10.88 -0.22
N GLY A 130 -15.41 -11.46 0.81
CA GLY A 130 -14.97 -12.87 0.84
C GLY A 130 -13.64 -13.16 0.13
N VAL A 131 -13.04 -12.17 -0.55
CA VAL A 131 -11.73 -12.30 -1.20
C VAL A 131 -10.65 -11.82 -0.25
N ARG A 132 -9.59 -12.61 -0.04
CA ARG A 132 -8.46 -12.20 0.82
C ARG A 132 -7.82 -10.92 0.25
N ALA A 133 -7.58 -9.94 1.13
CA ALA A 133 -7.22 -8.59 0.76
C ALA A 133 -5.85 -8.19 1.30
N SER A 134 -4.96 -7.78 0.39
CA SER A 134 -3.80 -6.97 0.68
C SER A 134 -4.18 -5.49 0.80
N GLU A 135 -3.24 -4.66 1.27
CA GLU A 135 -3.38 -3.20 1.19
C GLU A 135 -3.54 -2.73 -0.25
N GLY A 136 -2.85 -3.39 -1.20
CA GLY A 136 -3.01 -3.21 -2.64
C GLY A 136 -4.47 -3.38 -3.08
N LEU A 137 -5.12 -4.50 -2.72
CA LEU A 137 -6.52 -4.74 -3.06
C LEU A 137 -7.44 -3.67 -2.45
N LEU A 138 -7.31 -3.38 -1.15
CA LEU A 138 -8.15 -2.40 -0.46
C LEU A 138 -8.03 -1.01 -1.10
N ASN A 139 -6.79 -0.56 -1.36
CA ASN A 139 -6.51 0.74 -1.96
C ASN A 139 -6.95 0.81 -3.43
N ALA A 140 -6.84 -0.28 -4.20
CA ALA A 140 -7.33 -0.35 -5.58
C ALA A 140 -8.85 -0.18 -5.63
N HIS A 141 -9.57 -0.75 -4.66
CA HIS A 141 -11.01 -0.57 -4.53
C HIS A 141 -11.41 0.87 -4.18
N VAL A 142 -10.66 1.55 -3.31
CA VAL A 142 -10.83 3.00 -3.07
C VAL A 142 -10.57 3.79 -4.35
N ALA A 143 -9.49 3.49 -5.08
CA ALA A 143 -9.14 4.18 -6.33
C ALA A 143 -10.23 4.02 -7.42
N ALA A 144 -10.85 2.85 -7.50
CA ALA A 144 -11.96 2.58 -8.42
C ALA A 144 -13.18 3.48 -8.14
N GLU A 145 -13.46 3.82 -6.88
CA GLU A 145 -14.55 4.76 -6.52
C GLU A 145 -14.32 6.19 -7.01
N TYR A 146 -13.07 6.54 -7.31
CA TYR A 146 -12.71 7.83 -7.91
C TYR A 146 -12.47 7.73 -9.42
N GLY A 147 -12.70 6.54 -10.02
CA GLY A 147 -12.48 6.29 -11.44
C GLY A 147 -10.99 6.30 -11.82
N VAL A 148 -10.10 6.03 -10.87
CA VAL A 148 -8.64 6.10 -11.07
C VAL A 148 -8.08 4.69 -11.17
N PRO A 149 -7.50 4.27 -12.32
CA PRO A 149 -6.87 2.97 -12.46
C PRO A 149 -5.52 2.90 -11.72
N VAL A 150 -5.20 1.72 -11.18
CA VAL A 150 -3.84 1.37 -10.79
C VAL A 150 -3.07 0.96 -12.06
N VAL A 151 -1.94 1.61 -12.34
CA VAL A 151 -1.20 1.43 -13.61
C VAL A 151 0.19 0.83 -13.44
N LEU A 152 0.75 0.90 -12.23
CA LEU A 152 2.04 0.32 -11.89
C LEU A 152 1.97 -0.25 -10.47
N VAL A 153 2.53 -1.46 -10.28
CA VAL A 153 2.77 -2.04 -8.95
C VAL A 153 4.23 -2.51 -8.86
N THR A 154 4.95 -2.14 -7.81
CA THR A 154 6.31 -2.63 -7.55
C THR A 154 6.41 -3.23 -6.15
N GLY A 155 7.22 -4.27 -6.00
CA GLY A 155 7.37 -5.03 -4.76
C GLY A 155 8.27 -6.25 -4.98
N ASP A 156 8.05 -7.33 -4.23
CA ASP A 156 8.59 -8.64 -4.60
C ASP A 156 7.77 -9.31 -5.72
N ASP A 157 8.21 -10.47 -6.18
CA ASP A 157 7.55 -11.27 -7.21
C ASP A 157 6.14 -11.73 -6.79
N LEU A 158 5.93 -12.06 -5.52
CA LEU A 158 4.61 -12.43 -5.01
C LEU A 158 3.64 -11.23 -4.95
N THR A 159 4.13 -10.03 -4.65
CA THR A 159 3.34 -8.79 -4.74
C THR A 159 2.93 -8.52 -6.18
N CYS A 160 3.81 -8.79 -7.15
CA CYS A 160 3.49 -8.67 -8.57
C CYS A 160 2.42 -9.69 -9.00
N ALA A 161 2.42 -10.89 -8.40
CA ALA A 161 1.38 -11.89 -8.63
C ALA A 161 0.03 -11.46 -8.00
N ASP A 162 0.05 -10.96 -6.76
CA ASP A 162 -1.14 -10.43 -6.08
C ASP A 162 -1.79 -9.26 -6.85
N ALA A 163 -0.96 -8.38 -7.41
CA ALA A 163 -1.41 -7.29 -8.27
C ALA A 163 -2.24 -7.74 -9.47
N GLY A 164 -2.03 -8.96 -9.98
CA GLY A 164 -2.85 -9.53 -11.03
C GLY A 164 -4.33 -9.67 -10.65
N GLY A 165 -4.65 -9.79 -9.36
CA GLY A 165 -6.01 -9.91 -8.85
C GLY A 165 -6.78 -8.59 -8.83
N TYR A 166 -6.11 -7.46 -8.61
CA TYR A 166 -6.76 -6.15 -8.44
C TYR A 166 -6.40 -5.11 -9.51
N ALA A 167 -5.30 -5.30 -10.23
CA ALA A 167 -4.81 -4.40 -11.27
C ALA A 167 -4.24 -5.19 -12.47
N PRO A 168 -5.03 -6.05 -13.14
CA PRO A 168 -4.53 -6.96 -14.18
C PRO A 168 -3.92 -6.27 -15.41
N ALA A 169 -4.22 -4.99 -15.64
CA ALA A 169 -3.65 -4.20 -16.72
C ALA A 169 -2.36 -3.45 -16.32
N ALA A 170 -2.07 -3.35 -15.03
CA ALA A 170 -0.92 -2.60 -14.53
C ALA A 170 0.39 -3.25 -15.00
N ARG A 171 1.42 -2.42 -15.20
CA ARG A 171 2.79 -2.91 -15.24
C ARG A 171 3.21 -3.34 -13.86
N THR A 172 4.01 -4.40 -13.77
CA THR A 172 4.55 -4.88 -12.50
C THR A 172 6.07 -4.97 -12.57
N VAL A 173 6.73 -4.65 -11.46
CA VAL A 173 8.20 -4.77 -11.34
C VAL A 173 8.57 -5.44 -10.02
N ALA A 174 9.07 -6.67 -10.12
CA ALA A 174 9.65 -7.40 -9.01
C ALA A 174 11.10 -6.93 -8.78
N VAL A 175 11.33 -6.15 -7.73
CA VAL A 175 12.68 -5.63 -7.40
C VAL A 175 13.53 -6.67 -6.67
N LYS A 176 12.88 -7.71 -6.13
CA LYS A 176 13.48 -8.82 -5.41
C LYS A 176 12.61 -10.08 -5.58
N ASP A 177 13.23 -11.25 -5.49
CA ASP A 177 12.53 -12.54 -5.57
C ASP A 177 12.40 -13.10 -4.14
N TYR A 178 11.19 -13.47 -3.76
CA TYR A 178 10.83 -14.00 -2.45
C TYR A 178 11.60 -15.29 -2.13
N VAL A 179 12.12 -15.38 -0.90
CA VAL A 179 12.67 -16.62 -0.32
C VAL A 179 11.92 -17.01 0.94
N SER A 180 11.65 -16.03 1.81
CA SER A 180 10.80 -16.18 2.99
C SER A 180 10.23 -14.82 3.38
N ARG A 181 9.39 -14.76 4.43
CA ARG A 181 8.88 -13.48 4.97
C ARG A 181 10.00 -12.48 5.29
N TYR A 182 11.23 -12.95 5.55
CA TYR A 182 12.35 -12.10 5.95
C TYR A 182 13.60 -12.24 5.07
N ALA A 183 13.47 -12.83 3.87
CA ALA A 183 14.61 -13.04 2.98
C ALA A 183 14.19 -12.95 1.52
N ALA A 184 15.06 -12.38 0.69
CA ALA A 184 14.85 -12.26 -0.74
C ALA A 184 16.16 -12.21 -1.53
N VAL A 185 16.12 -12.63 -2.79
CA VAL A 185 17.20 -12.39 -3.76
C VAL A 185 16.98 -10.99 -4.35
N CYS A 186 17.81 -10.03 -3.94
CA CYS A 186 17.65 -8.63 -4.32
C CYS A 186 18.45 -8.26 -5.57
N ARG A 187 17.85 -7.45 -6.44
CA ARG A 187 18.53 -6.77 -7.54
C ARG A 187 19.22 -5.50 -7.01
N THR A 188 20.24 -4.99 -7.70
CA THR A 188 20.93 -3.76 -7.30
C THR A 188 20.05 -2.52 -7.55
N PRO A 189 20.17 -1.44 -6.76
CA PRO A 189 19.38 -0.22 -6.94
C PRO A 189 19.45 0.38 -8.35
N THR A 190 20.62 0.31 -9.00
CA THR A 190 20.76 0.77 -10.39
C THR A 190 19.91 -0.04 -11.36
N ARG A 191 19.81 -1.37 -11.15
CA ARG A 191 18.99 -2.24 -11.99
C ARG A 191 17.51 -2.00 -11.73
N THR A 192 17.09 -1.98 -10.46
CA THR A 192 15.68 -1.78 -10.10
C THR A 192 15.18 -0.41 -10.52
N ALA A 193 15.97 0.65 -10.36
CA ALA A 193 15.61 1.98 -10.85
C ALA A 193 15.42 2.01 -12.38
N ALA A 194 16.26 1.30 -13.15
CA ALA A 194 16.09 1.22 -14.60
C ALA A 194 14.81 0.45 -14.98
N ASP A 195 14.56 -0.69 -14.33
CA ASP A 195 13.38 -1.52 -14.57
C ASP A 195 12.08 -0.76 -14.20
N ILE A 196 12.05 -0.10 -13.04
CA ILE A 196 10.92 0.73 -12.57
C ILE A 196 10.67 1.90 -13.52
N ARG A 197 11.71 2.64 -13.93
CA ARG A 197 11.56 3.79 -14.84
C ARG A 197 10.99 3.36 -16.19
N ALA A 198 11.46 2.25 -16.75
CA ALA A 198 10.94 1.70 -18.00
C ALA A 198 9.46 1.30 -17.87
N ALA A 199 9.11 0.57 -16.81
CA ALA A 199 7.72 0.16 -16.57
C ALA A 199 6.78 1.34 -16.33
N ALA A 200 7.20 2.35 -15.56
CA ALA A 200 6.42 3.56 -15.31
C ALA A 200 6.18 4.37 -16.60
N ARG A 201 7.20 4.47 -17.47
CA ARG A 201 7.07 5.09 -18.80
C ARG A 201 6.01 4.40 -19.66
N GLU A 202 6.01 3.07 -19.69
CA GLU A 202 4.98 2.31 -20.41
C GLU A 202 3.61 2.44 -19.76
N ALA A 203 3.55 2.43 -18.42
CA ALA A 203 2.33 2.53 -17.65
C ALA A 203 1.61 3.88 -17.82
N ALA A 204 2.32 4.95 -18.20
CA ALA A 204 1.71 6.25 -18.48
C ALA A 204 0.60 6.15 -19.55
N ALA A 205 0.74 5.27 -20.54
CA ALA A 205 -0.30 5.06 -21.56
C ALA A 205 -1.61 4.46 -20.99
N LEU A 206 -1.58 3.90 -19.78
CA LEU A 206 -2.74 3.33 -19.10
C LEU A 206 -3.45 4.35 -18.20
N ALA A 207 -2.90 5.57 -18.05
CA ALA A 207 -3.42 6.61 -17.19
C ALA A 207 -4.63 7.33 -17.83
N VAL A 208 -5.70 6.56 -17.94
CA VAL A 208 -6.99 7.00 -18.47
C VAL A 208 -8.05 6.69 -17.43
N ARG A 209 -8.67 7.75 -16.91
CA ARG A 209 -9.77 7.62 -15.94
C ARG A 209 -10.90 6.79 -16.51
N ARG A 210 -11.54 6.05 -15.62
CA ARG A 210 -12.71 5.20 -15.89
C ARG A 210 -13.94 5.81 -15.23
N PRO A 211 -15.17 5.43 -15.67
CA PRO A 211 -16.37 5.73 -14.89
C PRO A 211 -16.17 5.27 -13.43
N PRO A 212 -16.36 6.17 -12.45
CA PRO A 212 -16.22 5.82 -11.04
C PRO A 212 -17.17 4.69 -10.63
N VAL A 213 -16.69 3.79 -9.77
CA VAL A 213 -17.56 2.81 -9.12
C VAL A 213 -18.40 3.53 -8.07
N THR A 214 -19.70 3.68 -8.33
CA THR A 214 -20.60 4.40 -7.43
C THR A 214 -21.36 3.44 -6.53
N GLY A 215 -20.99 3.45 -5.24
CA GLY A 215 -21.65 2.65 -4.22
C GLY A 215 -21.41 1.15 -4.34
N GLY A 216 -21.90 0.41 -3.36
CA GLY A 216 -21.78 -1.05 -3.30
C GLY A 216 -21.99 -1.56 -1.88
N SER A 217 -22.09 -2.88 -1.74
CA SER A 217 -21.96 -3.52 -0.44
C SER A 217 -20.51 -3.97 -0.29
N PHE A 218 -19.76 -3.27 0.55
CA PHE A 218 -18.36 -3.60 0.84
C PHE A 218 -18.26 -4.16 2.24
N THR A 219 -18.25 -5.48 2.34
CA THR A 219 -18.06 -6.20 3.60
C THR A 219 -16.59 -6.47 3.81
N VAL A 220 -16.01 -5.87 4.86
CA VAL A 220 -14.64 -6.14 5.28
C VAL A 220 -14.69 -7.03 6.52
N GLU A 221 -14.01 -8.17 6.46
CA GLU A 221 -13.77 -9.05 7.60
C GLU A 221 -12.29 -9.01 7.98
N LEU A 222 -12.01 -8.97 9.28
CA LEU A 222 -10.66 -9.03 9.84
C LEU A 222 -10.55 -10.23 10.77
N GLU A 223 -9.42 -10.93 10.71
CA GLU A 223 -9.03 -11.95 11.67
C GLU A 223 -7.79 -11.50 12.45
N PHE A 224 -7.88 -11.64 13.77
CA PHE A 224 -6.82 -11.27 14.70
C PHE A 224 -6.07 -12.49 15.23
N ASP A 225 -4.87 -12.26 15.76
CA ASP A 225 -4.07 -13.30 16.41
C ASP A 225 -4.64 -13.69 17.79
N ALA A 226 -5.27 -12.76 18.51
CA ALA A 226 -5.89 -12.97 19.82
C ALA A 226 -7.38 -12.57 19.88
N GLU A 227 -8.16 -13.26 20.72
CA GLU A 227 -9.62 -13.08 20.87
C GLU A 227 -9.99 -11.68 21.37
N HIS A 228 -9.27 -11.15 22.38
CA HIS A 228 -9.59 -9.85 22.97
C HIS A 228 -9.52 -8.69 21.96
N LEU A 229 -8.72 -8.81 20.90
CA LEU A 229 -8.63 -7.81 19.84
C LEU A 229 -9.92 -7.75 19.00
N ALA A 230 -10.58 -8.89 18.79
CA ALA A 230 -11.90 -8.93 18.16
C ALA A 230 -12.93 -8.22 19.05
N ALA A 231 -12.92 -8.50 20.35
CA ALA A 231 -13.79 -7.80 21.30
C ALA A 231 -13.53 -6.29 21.33
N ALA A 232 -12.26 -5.87 21.38
CA ALA A 232 -11.86 -4.46 21.36
C ALA A 232 -12.33 -3.74 20.10
N ALA A 233 -12.27 -4.39 18.93
CA ALA A 233 -12.71 -3.79 17.67
C ALA A 233 -14.22 -3.45 17.64
N THR A 234 -15.06 -4.15 18.41
CA THR A 234 -16.52 -3.94 18.42
C THR A 234 -16.97 -2.60 19.02
N VAL A 235 -16.07 -1.85 19.66
CA VAL A 235 -16.37 -0.48 20.13
C VAL A 235 -16.56 0.50 18.97
N VAL A 236 -16.08 0.15 17.78
CA VAL A 236 -16.30 0.92 16.55
C VAL A 236 -17.74 0.66 16.07
N PRO A 237 -18.61 1.69 15.95
CA PRO A 237 -19.98 1.48 15.51
C PRO A 237 -20.09 0.78 14.15
N GLY A 238 -20.98 -0.22 14.07
CA GLY A 238 -21.18 -1.01 12.86
C GLY A 238 -20.24 -2.21 12.70
N VAL A 239 -19.23 -2.34 13.57
CA VAL A 239 -18.35 -3.51 13.63
C VAL A 239 -18.96 -4.55 14.57
N ALA A 240 -19.13 -5.77 14.07
CA ALA A 240 -19.73 -6.87 14.82
C ALA A 240 -18.84 -8.11 14.79
N PRO A 241 -18.90 -8.98 15.81
CA PRO A 241 -18.24 -10.29 15.76
C PRO A 241 -18.71 -11.12 14.56
N SER A 242 -17.77 -11.79 13.89
CA SER A 242 -18.05 -12.78 12.83
C SER A 242 -17.39 -14.14 13.09
N GLY A 243 -16.67 -14.27 14.20
CA GLY A 243 -16.02 -15.49 14.67
C GLY A 243 -15.26 -15.23 15.96
N GLU A 244 -14.61 -16.25 16.53
CA GLU A 244 -13.90 -16.14 17.81
C GLU A 244 -12.82 -15.05 17.81
N ARG A 245 -12.04 -14.95 16.72
CA ARG A 245 -11.02 -13.91 16.54
C ARG A 245 -11.33 -13.01 15.35
N ARG A 246 -12.61 -12.88 14.98
CA ARG A 246 -13.03 -12.20 13.76
C ARG A 246 -14.11 -11.17 13.99
N VAL A 247 -13.99 -10.07 13.26
CA VAL A 247 -15.03 -9.06 13.17
C VAL A 247 -15.30 -8.72 11.72
N ALA A 248 -16.52 -8.29 11.43
CA ALA A 248 -16.90 -7.79 10.12
C ALA A 248 -17.71 -6.49 10.25
N TYR A 249 -17.64 -5.68 9.21
CA TYR A 249 -18.53 -4.54 9.00
C TYR A 249 -18.82 -4.39 7.51
N THR A 250 -19.92 -3.72 7.18
CA THR A 250 -20.31 -3.44 5.80
C THR A 250 -20.51 -1.94 5.61
N SER A 251 -19.99 -1.39 4.51
CA SER A 251 -20.12 0.02 4.14
C SER A 251 -20.73 0.19 2.75
N GLY A 252 -21.39 1.32 2.52
CA GLY A 252 -21.99 1.65 1.22
C GLY A 252 -20.99 2.11 0.17
N THR A 253 -19.79 2.50 0.63
CA THR A 253 -18.63 2.91 -0.19
C THR A 253 -17.35 2.38 0.42
N MET A 254 -16.31 2.19 -0.39
CA MET A 254 -14.94 1.92 0.05
C MET A 254 -14.30 3.12 0.72
N TYR A 255 -14.73 4.35 0.42
CA TYR A 255 -14.37 5.53 1.21
C TYR A 255 -14.75 5.36 2.69
N GLU A 256 -16.00 4.98 2.98
CA GLU A 256 -16.43 4.66 4.34
C GLU A 256 -15.76 3.38 4.87
N GLY A 257 -15.60 2.39 4.00
CA GLY A 257 -14.97 1.11 4.33
C GLY A 257 -13.54 1.27 4.84
N ILE A 258 -12.67 1.95 4.08
CA ILE A 258 -11.26 2.14 4.44
C ILE A 258 -11.09 3.04 5.68
N ARG A 259 -12.01 4.00 5.89
CA ARG A 259 -12.01 4.83 7.10
C ARG A 259 -12.45 4.05 8.33
N THR A 260 -13.41 3.15 8.18
CA THR A 260 -13.80 2.19 9.23
C THR A 260 -12.66 1.23 9.53
N PHE A 261 -11.98 0.70 8.51
CA PHE A 261 -10.78 -0.13 8.66
C PHE A 261 -9.73 0.58 9.52
N LYS A 262 -9.40 1.83 9.17
CA LYS A 262 -8.45 2.66 9.93
C LYS A 262 -8.87 2.89 11.38
N ALA A 263 -10.17 3.09 11.63
CA ALA A 263 -10.68 3.24 13.00
C ALA A 263 -10.50 1.94 13.80
N VAL A 264 -10.85 0.80 13.21
CA VAL A 264 -10.65 -0.53 13.80
C VAL A 264 -9.18 -0.76 14.12
N THR A 265 -8.27 -0.60 13.16
CA THR A 265 -6.84 -0.83 13.38
C THR A 265 -6.25 0.12 14.43
N THR A 266 -6.76 1.36 14.53
CA THR A 266 -6.34 2.31 15.57
C THR A 266 -6.73 1.80 16.97
N ILE A 267 -7.98 1.36 17.15
CA ILE A 267 -8.45 0.81 18.42
C ILE A 267 -7.69 -0.47 18.78
N VAL A 268 -7.56 -1.41 17.83
CA VAL A 268 -6.86 -2.68 18.03
C VAL A 268 -5.40 -2.45 18.41
N SER A 269 -4.70 -1.51 17.76
CA SER A 269 -3.31 -1.19 18.10
C SER A 269 -3.12 -0.63 19.52
N SER A 270 -4.19 -0.10 20.13
CA SER A 270 -4.18 0.44 21.50
C SER A 270 -4.68 -0.58 22.54
N ALA A 271 -5.08 -1.78 22.10
CA ALA A 271 -5.62 -2.84 22.96
C ALA A 271 -4.58 -3.94 23.25
N VAL A 272 -3.31 -3.68 22.96
CA VAL A 272 -2.18 -4.59 23.14
C VAL A 272 -1.35 -4.16 24.34
N GLU A 273 -0.98 -5.11 25.19
CA GLU A 273 -0.04 -4.91 26.31
C GLU A 273 1.37 -5.36 25.88
N GLU A 274 2.40 -4.58 26.25
CA GLU A 274 3.80 -4.67 25.76
C GLU A 274 4.43 -6.08 25.78
N GLN A 275 3.95 -6.97 26.65
CA GLN A 275 4.51 -8.31 26.85
C GLN A 275 3.58 -9.46 26.47
N TYR A 276 2.28 -9.18 26.26
CA TYR A 276 1.25 -10.21 26.13
C TYR A 276 0.29 -10.00 24.95
N GLY A 277 0.57 -9.04 24.05
CA GLY A 277 -0.12 -8.92 22.77
C GLY A 277 0.81 -8.52 21.62
#